data_AF-A0A1S6WVC5-F1
#
_entry.id   AF-A0A1S6WVC5-F1
#
_cell.length_a   1.000
_cell.length_b   1.000
_cell.length_c   1.000
_cell.angle_alpha   90.00
_cell.angle_beta   90.00
_cell.angle_gamma   90.00
#
_symmetry.space_group_name_H-M   'P 1'
#
loop_
_entity.id
_entity.type
_entity.pdbx_description
1 polymer ?
#
loop_
_entity_poly.entity_id
_entity_poly.type
_entity_poly.pdbx_seq_one_letter_code
_entity_poly.pdbx_strand_id
1 'polypeptide(L)'
;MLGCLLPTNTTQFEKRLADACDFHKSIEDSINFISRAKLDIIDPSFLPWLVEEYGLGELTSYVPDLSVLLETGPSWQRVRGSLKAIDKGLEWLDLNAQFVKAWPERKWWNSFQLYFDQLPDTDKLKAIEGIVKLSECLRSDFWRGIHGYDAPIVEGNISRLDDSMFDSQSGVCVTESGTVFSFGRSTEISLTLTEEDGKLIGNWIDDQEELVWEGLDYPWDVMDFPWVSVGKNERDILMAGWFKGRTLYLALRDDDDKLIGYRRCNIVQQVKSDLNGVYSYSDSRLEPSTQGTQFLTAARTQFHDVDDKQVASTSVLVHATPAKLIPFGRLWLEPDGLIDGVEILKTPVSLSLRKDVREQFKILLRF
;
A
#
# COMPACT_ATOMS: atom_id res chain seq x y z
N MET A 1 -65.11 3.24 -20.69
CA MET A 1 -65.99 3.07 -21.87
C MET A 1 -66.39 4.47 -22.29
N LEU A 2 -65.73 5.00 -23.31
CA LEU A 2 -66.00 6.33 -23.85
C LEU A 2 -67.41 6.44 -24.44
N GLY A 3 -68.00 5.32 -24.88
CA GLY A 3 -69.39 5.28 -25.36
C GLY A 3 -70.44 5.74 -24.33
N CYS A 4 -70.10 5.73 -23.04
CA CYS A 4 -70.95 6.23 -21.96
C CYS A 4 -70.83 7.75 -21.72
N LEU A 5 -69.79 8.39 -22.27
CA LEU A 5 -69.59 9.85 -22.21
C LEU A 5 -70.27 10.57 -23.38
N LEU A 6 -70.77 9.84 -24.37
CA LEU A 6 -71.48 10.40 -25.51
C LEU A 6 -72.88 10.92 -25.10
N PRO A 7 -73.41 11.96 -25.77
CA PRO A 7 -74.75 12.48 -25.53
C PRO A 7 -75.86 11.42 -25.57
N THR A 8 -77.03 11.73 -24.99
CA THR A 8 -78.15 10.76 -24.91
C THR A 8 -78.76 10.40 -26.26
N ASN A 9 -78.54 11.19 -27.32
CA ASN A 9 -79.04 10.97 -28.67
C ASN A 9 -78.10 10.14 -29.58
N THR A 10 -77.19 9.37 -29.01
CA THR A 10 -76.13 8.68 -29.76
C THR A 10 -76.48 7.22 -30.09
N THR A 11 -76.21 6.79 -31.33
CA THR A 11 -76.54 5.44 -31.84
C THR A 11 -75.62 4.35 -31.28
N GLN A 12 -76.02 3.08 -31.38
CA GLN A 12 -75.17 1.97 -30.92
C GLN A 12 -73.86 1.86 -31.72
N PHE A 13 -73.88 2.16 -33.01
CA PHE A 13 -72.67 2.15 -33.84
C PHE A 13 -71.65 3.19 -33.36
N GLU A 14 -72.09 4.42 -33.11
CA GLU A 14 -71.24 5.50 -32.61
C GLU A 14 -70.66 5.20 -31.22
N LYS A 15 -71.45 4.56 -30.34
CA LYS A 15 -70.95 4.09 -29.03
C LYS A 15 -69.83 3.06 -29.18
N ARG A 16 -70.02 2.09 -30.08
CA ARG A 16 -69.01 1.04 -30.36
C ARG A 16 -67.77 1.59 -31.08
N LEU A 17 -67.96 2.54 -32.00
CA LEU A 17 -66.87 3.26 -32.66
C LEU A 17 -66.05 4.05 -31.64
N ALA A 18 -66.69 4.78 -30.72
CA ALA A 18 -65.99 5.52 -29.67
C ALA A 18 -65.23 4.61 -28.70
N ASP A 19 -65.80 3.46 -28.34
CA ASP A 19 -65.08 2.47 -27.52
C ASP A 19 -63.93 1.81 -28.29
N ALA A 20 -64.03 1.63 -29.61
CA ALA A 20 -62.95 1.10 -30.45
C ALA A 20 -61.84 2.13 -30.71
N CYS A 21 -62.18 3.42 -30.73
CA CYS A 21 -61.25 4.55 -30.82
C CYS A 21 -60.75 5.02 -29.44
N ASP A 22 -61.03 4.27 -28.37
CA ASP A 22 -60.52 4.53 -27.02
C ASP A 22 -59.03 4.12 -26.91
N PHE A 23 -58.17 4.85 -27.61
CA PHE A 23 -56.71 4.68 -27.55
C PHE A 23 -56.15 4.96 -26.16
N HIS A 24 -56.91 5.64 -25.29
CA HIS A 24 -56.49 5.96 -23.94
C HIS A 24 -56.16 4.69 -23.17
N LYS A 25 -57.02 3.67 -23.23
CA LYS A 25 -56.77 2.37 -22.57
C LYS A 25 -55.49 1.67 -23.04
N SER A 26 -55.11 1.84 -24.31
CA SER A 26 -53.89 1.22 -24.84
C SER A 26 -52.61 1.94 -24.41
N ILE A 27 -52.71 3.18 -23.94
CA ILE A 27 -51.56 4.04 -23.60
C ILE A 27 -51.57 4.42 -22.10
N GLU A 28 -52.66 4.19 -21.39
CA GLU A 28 -52.85 4.49 -19.97
C GLU A 28 -51.74 3.86 -19.11
N ASP A 29 -51.41 2.60 -19.36
CA ASP A 29 -50.30 1.92 -18.68
C ASP A 29 -48.94 2.58 -18.96
N SER A 30 -48.70 3.01 -20.21
CA SER A 30 -47.47 3.73 -20.57
C SER A 30 -47.41 5.13 -19.95
N ILE A 31 -48.53 5.85 -19.87
CA ILE A 31 -48.62 7.16 -19.20
C ILE A 31 -48.36 7.01 -17.70
N ASN A 32 -48.97 6.00 -17.08
CA ASN A 32 -48.77 5.69 -15.67
C ASN A 32 -47.31 5.28 -15.41
N PHE A 33 -46.70 4.52 -16.32
CA PHE A 33 -45.29 4.14 -16.25
C PHE A 33 -44.35 5.35 -16.30
N ILE A 34 -44.55 6.30 -17.23
CA ILE A 34 -43.71 7.51 -17.35
C ILE A 34 -43.68 8.30 -16.03
N SER A 35 -44.82 8.43 -15.36
CA SER A 35 -44.90 9.16 -14.08
C SER A 35 -44.09 8.51 -12.95
N ARG A 36 -43.80 7.20 -13.05
CA ARG A 36 -43.09 6.41 -12.04
C ARG A 36 -41.70 5.94 -12.47
N ALA A 37 -41.31 6.23 -13.71
CA ALA A 37 -40.07 5.74 -14.33
C ALA A 37 -38.77 6.12 -13.57
N LYS A 38 -38.85 7.07 -12.64
CA LYS A 38 -37.73 7.53 -11.79
C LYS A 38 -37.82 7.09 -10.33
N LEU A 39 -38.95 6.51 -9.91
CA LEU A 39 -39.28 6.32 -8.49
C LEU A 39 -39.32 4.85 -8.07
N ASP A 40 -39.93 3.98 -8.87
CA ASP A 40 -40.23 2.60 -8.44
C ASP A 40 -39.57 1.53 -9.34
N ILE A 41 -39.62 1.70 -10.67
CA ILE A 41 -39.11 0.75 -11.64
C ILE A 41 -38.31 1.52 -12.69
N ILE A 42 -36.99 1.51 -12.53
CA ILE A 42 -36.09 2.14 -13.49
C ILE A 42 -35.74 1.09 -14.55
N ASP A 43 -36.20 1.30 -15.78
CA ASP A 43 -35.78 0.50 -16.92
C ASP A 43 -34.28 0.73 -17.17
N PRO A 44 -33.44 -0.31 -17.34
CA PRO A 44 -32.02 -0.17 -17.62
C PRO A 44 -31.70 0.73 -18.82
N SER A 45 -32.59 0.81 -19.80
CA SER A 45 -32.45 1.68 -20.97
C SER A 45 -32.50 3.19 -20.63
N PHE A 46 -33.08 3.55 -19.48
CA PHE A 46 -33.14 4.94 -19.01
C PHE A 46 -31.95 5.36 -18.16
N LEU A 47 -31.14 4.42 -17.65
CA LEU A 47 -30.04 4.74 -16.73
C LEU A 47 -29.08 5.81 -17.28
N PRO A 48 -28.59 5.75 -18.55
CA PRO A 48 -27.69 6.77 -19.07
C PRO A 48 -28.33 8.16 -19.12
N TRP A 49 -29.62 8.24 -19.45
CA TRP A 49 -30.37 9.50 -19.51
C TRP A 49 -30.62 10.09 -18.13
N LEU A 50 -30.87 9.24 -17.14
CA LEU A 50 -31.00 9.68 -15.75
C LEU A 50 -29.67 10.19 -15.20
N VAL A 51 -28.55 9.54 -15.53
CA VAL A 51 -27.21 9.99 -15.13
C VAL A 51 -26.91 11.38 -15.69
N GLU A 52 -27.26 11.62 -16.95
CA GLU A 52 -27.15 12.94 -17.58
C GLU A 52 -28.06 13.96 -16.90
N GLU A 53 -29.33 13.60 -16.64
CA GLU A 53 -30.30 14.48 -15.96
C GLU A 53 -29.83 14.90 -14.57
N TYR A 54 -29.27 13.98 -13.80
CA TYR A 54 -28.71 14.28 -12.48
C TYR A 54 -27.32 14.94 -12.58
N GLY A 55 -26.71 15.09 -13.75
CA GLY A 55 -25.38 15.69 -13.90
C GLY A 55 -24.26 14.84 -13.27
N LEU A 56 -24.39 13.51 -13.32
CA LEU A 56 -23.44 12.56 -12.75
C LEU A 56 -22.46 11.99 -13.80
N GLY A 57 -22.47 12.54 -15.02
CA GLY A 57 -21.63 12.06 -16.14
C GLY A 57 -20.13 12.05 -15.85
N GLU A 58 -19.61 12.99 -15.05
CA GLU A 58 -18.17 13.01 -14.69
C GLU A 58 -17.76 11.81 -13.84
N LEU A 59 -18.71 11.19 -13.11
CA LEU A 59 -18.46 10.06 -12.21
C LEU A 59 -18.53 8.70 -12.89
N THR A 60 -19.13 8.60 -14.09
CA THR A 60 -19.30 7.31 -14.80
C THR A 60 -17.97 6.68 -15.20
N SER A 61 -16.90 7.47 -15.26
CA SER A 61 -15.55 6.97 -15.52
C SER A 61 -14.94 6.23 -14.33
N TYR A 62 -15.47 6.44 -13.13
CA TYR A 62 -14.95 5.89 -11.88
C TYR A 62 -15.91 4.90 -11.22
N VAL A 63 -17.22 5.10 -11.39
CA VAL A 63 -18.28 4.22 -10.86
C VAL A 63 -18.97 3.52 -12.03
N PRO A 64 -18.62 2.25 -12.33
CA PRO A 64 -19.13 1.56 -13.52
C PRO A 64 -20.61 1.17 -13.42
N ASP A 65 -21.14 0.93 -12.22
CA ASP A 65 -22.55 0.63 -12.01
C ASP A 65 -23.39 1.91 -11.92
N LEU A 66 -24.14 2.20 -12.98
CA LEU A 66 -25.02 3.36 -13.06
C LEU A 66 -26.16 3.32 -12.04
N SER A 67 -26.59 2.13 -11.62
CA SER A 67 -27.68 1.97 -10.65
C SER A 67 -27.22 2.48 -9.27
N VAL A 68 -26.03 2.04 -8.84
CA VAL A 68 -25.39 2.49 -7.60
C VAL A 68 -25.10 4.00 -7.67
N LEU A 69 -24.64 4.49 -8.82
CA LEU A 69 -24.37 5.91 -9.03
C LEU A 69 -25.64 6.76 -8.91
N LEU A 70 -26.78 6.31 -9.44
CA LEU A 70 -28.06 7.02 -9.32
C LEU A 70 -28.63 6.99 -7.90
N GLU A 71 -28.41 5.92 -7.16
CA GLU A 71 -28.85 5.82 -5.77
C GLU A 71 -28.04 6.75 -4.85
N THR A 72 -26.71 6.75 -5.01
CA THR A 72 -25.80 7.41 -4.06
C THR A 72 -25.32 8.80 -4.52
N GLY A 73 -25.23 9.02 -5.84
CA GLY A 73 -24.72 10.24 -6.48
C GLY A 73 -25.47 11.52 -6.11
N PRO A 74 -26.82 11.55 -6.08
CA PRO A 74 -27.56 12.75 -5.65
C PRO A 74 -27.24 13.16 -4.21
N SER A 75 -26.96 12.19 -3.33
CA SER A 75 -26.55 12.47 -1.95
C SER A 75 -25.14 13.06 -1.87
N TRP A 76 -24.23 12.62 -2.74
CA TRP A 76 -22.88 13.15 -2.88
C TRP A 76 -22.88 14.58 -3.43
N GLN A 77 -23.68 14.88 -4.47
CA GLN A 77 -23.77 16.22 -5.04
C GLN A 77 -24.21 17.28 -4.03
N ARG A 78 -25.13 16.95 -3.11
CA ARG A 78 -25.60 17.86 -2.06
C ARG A 78 -24.52 18.24 -1.06
N VAL A 79 -23.47 17.43 -0.92
CA VAL A 79 -22.36 17.65 0.03
C VAL A 79 -21.02 17.90 -0.66
N ARG A 80 -21.01 18.07 -1.99
CA ARG A 80 -19.81 18.36 -2.78
C ARG A 80 -19.10 19.62 -2.24
N GLY A 81 -17.77 19.59 -2.21
CA GLY A 81 -16.93 20.61 -1.58
C GLY A 81 -16.71 20.39 -0.08
N SER A 82 -17.19 19.29 0.51
CA SER A 82 -16.95 18.96 1.92
C SER A 82 -16.14 17.67 2.06
N LEU A 83 -15.56 17.46 3.25
CA LEU A 83 -14.87 16.19 3.57
C LEU A 83 -15.81 14.99 3.39
N LYS A 84 -17.10 15.16 3.68
CA LYS A 84 -18.12 14.12 3.53
C LYS A 84 -18.32 13.70 2.06
N ALA A 85 -18.04 14.58 1.10
CA ALA A 85 -18.06 14.21 -0.32
C ALA A 85 -16.84 13.33 -0.67
N ILE A 86 -15.68 13.61 -0.08
CA ILE A 86 -14.48 12.77 -0.24
C ILE A 86 -14.76 11.38 0.33
N ASP A 87 -15.29 11.30 1.55
CA ASP A 87 -15.63 10.03 2.20
C ASP A 87 -16.59 9.20 1.33
N LYS A 88 -17.74 9.79 0.94
CA LYS A 88 -18.72 9.15 0.04
C LYS A 88 -18.14 8.75 -1.31
N GLY A 89 -17.20 9.52 -1.83
CA GLY A 89 -16.55 9.23 -3.09
C GLY A 89 -15.59 8.05 -2.98
N LEU A 90 -14.81 7.99 -1.91
CA LEU A 90 -13.89 6.87 -1.64
C LEU A 90 -14.64 5.58 -1.32
N GLU A 91 -15.84 5.66 -0.71
CA GLU A 91 -16.74 4.51 -0.52
C GLU A 91 -17.06 3.79 -1.85
N TRP A 92 -17.20 4.51 -2.97
CA TRP A 92 -17.40 3.89 -4.29
C TRP A 92 -16.21 3.05 -4.78
N LEU A 93 -15.02 3.29 -4.23
CA LEU A 93 -13.80 2.54 -4.51
C LEU A 93 -13.49 1.49 -3.44
N ASP A 94 -14.38 1.31 -2.47
CA ASP A 94 -14.20 0.53 -1.26
C ASP A 94 -12.99 1.02 -0.43
N LEU A 95 -12.74 2.33 -0.41
CA LEU A 95 -11.61 2.93 0.32
C LEU A 95 -12.09 3.84 1.43
N ASN A 96 -11.30 3.92 2.50
CA ASN A 96 -11.47 4.89 3.58
C ASN A 96 -10.14 5.63 3.78
N ALA A 97 -10.23 6.92 4.08
CA ALA A 97 -9.06 7.71 4.36
C ALA A 97 -9.33 8.80 5.40
N GLN A 98 -8.34 9.06 6.24
CA GLN A 98 -8.33 10.19 7.17
C GLN A 98 -7.78 11.44 6.47
N PHE A 99 -8.55 12.52 6.54
CA PHE A 99 -8.14 13.85 6.07
C PHE A 99 -7.14 14.51 7.03
N VAL A 100 -6.03 15.02 6.49
CA VAL A 100 -5.05 15.82 7.23
C VAL A 100 -4.74 17.10 6.45
N LYS A 101 -5.01 18.24 7.07
CA LYS A 101 -4.69 19.57 6.50
C LYS A 101 -3.19 19.84 6.55
N ALA A 102 -2.68 20.62 5.60
CA ALA A 102 -1.35 21.20 5.72
C ALA A 102 -1.26 22.21 6.88
N TRP A 103 -0.03 22.48 7.31
CA TRP A 103 0.24 23.52 8.31
C TRP A 103 -0.16 24.90 7.77
N PRO A 104 -0.94 25.71 8.54
CA PRO A 104 -1.51 26.96 8.03
C PRO A 104 -0.50 28.03 7.64
N GLU A 105 0.71 27.99 8.20
CA GLU A 105 1.76 28.99 7.93
C GLU A 105 2.51 28.72 6.62
N ARG A 106 2.27 27.55 6.00
CA ARG A 106 2.84 27.21 4.70
C ARG A 106 2.29 28.13 3.61
N LYS A 107 3.13 28.47 2.62
CA LYS A 107 2.67 29.19 1.41
C LYS A 107 1.51 28.48 0.69
N TRP A 108 1.56 27.15 0.62
CA TRP A 108 0.52 26.27 0.07
C TRP A 108 -0.35 25.68 1.19
N TRP A 109 -0.93 26.57 2.01
CA TRP A 109 -1.74 26.23 3.18
C TRP A 109 -3.05 25.51 2.88
N ASN A 110 -3.56 25.67 1.65
CA ASN A 110 -4.82 25.08 1.18
C ASN A 110 -4.66 23.62 0.70
N SER A 111 -3.45 23.09 0.80
CA SER A 111 -3.14 21.72 0.43
C SER A 111 -3.51 20.73 1.56
N PHE A 112 -3.92 19.52 1.20
CA PHE A 112 -4.22 18.46 2.15
C PHE A 112 -3.80 17.07 1.69
N GLN A 113 -3.68 16.18 2.67
CA GLN A 113 -3.24 14.80 2.51
C GLN A 113 -4.34 13.84 2.96
N LEU A 114 -4.35 12.66 2.37
CA LEU A 114 -5.26 11.56 2.73
C LEU A 114 -4.43 10.38 3.22
N TYR A 115 -4.72 9.91 4.44
CA TYR A 115 -4.13 8.72 5.03
C TYR A 115 -5.10 7.55 4.86
N PHE A 116 -4.77 6.60 4.00
CA PHE A 116 -5.60 5.44 3.72
C PHE A 116 -5.41 4.35 4.77
N ASP A 117 -6.52 3.75 5.19
CA ASP A 117 -6.51 2.64 6.15
C ASP A 117 -5.96 1.34 5.53
N GLN A 118 -6.06 1.22 4.22
CA GLN A 118 -5.57 0.09 3.44
C GLN A 118 -4.78 0.55 2.23
N LEU A 119 -3.91 -0.32 1.72
CA LEU A 119 -3.13 -0.05 0.52
C LEU A 119 -4.04 -0.01 -0.70
N PRO A 120 -4.18 1.13 -1.40
CA PRO A 120 -5.00 1.19 -2.60
C PRO A 120 -4.34 0.46 -3.77
N ASP A 121 -5.14 -0.20 -4.61
CA ASP A 121 -4.67 -0.84 -5.84
C ASP A 121 -4.21 0.19 -6.88
N THR A 122 -3.25 -0.20 -7.73
CA THR A 122 -2.61 0.69 -8.70
C THR A 122 -3.58 1.22 -9.76
N ASP A 123 -4.56 0.41 -10.15
CA ASP A 123 -5.62 0.77 -11.09
C ASP A 123 -6.59 1.81 -10.51
N LYS A 124 -6.81 1.78 -9.19
CA LYS A 124 -7.68 2.73 -8.48
C LYS A 124 -7.05 4.12 -8.30
N LEU A 125 -5.73 4.29 -8.45
CA LEU A 125 -5.06 5.58 -8.16
C LEU A 125 -5.61 6.75 -8.99
N LYS A 126 -5.86 6.54 -10.28
CA LYS A 126 -6.47 7.57 -11.14
C LYS A 126 -7.90 7.89 -10.71
N ALA A 127 -8.64 6.87 -10.28
CA ALA A 127 -10.01 7.05 -9.79
C ALA A 127 -10.04 7.81 -8.46
N ILE A 128 -9.10 7.53 -7.55
CA ILE A 128 -8.94 8.28 -6.30
C ILE A 128 -8.70 9.75 -6.61
N GLU A 129 -7.72 10.08 -7.46
CA GLU A 129 -7.45 11.47 -7.83
C GLU A 129 -8.68 12.15 -8.45
N GLY A 130 -9.34 11.48 -9.40
CA GLY A 130 -10.51 12.01 -10.09
C GLY A 130 -11.66 12.29 -9.14
N ILE A 131 -12.04 11.32 -8.31
CA ILE A 131 -13.13 11.46 -7.34
C ILE A 131 -12.80 12.52 -6.29
N VAL A 132 -11.57 12.54 -5.75
CA VAL A 132 -11.18 13.53 -4.74
C VAL A 132 -11.19 14.93 -5.33
N LYS A 133 -10.64 15.13 -6.54
CA LYS A 133 -10.69 16.43 -7.24
C LYS A 133 -12.10 16.88 -7.57
N LEU A 134 -13.00 15.96 -7.89
CA LEU A 134 -14.41 16.28 -8.09
C LEU A 134 -15.11 16.63 -6.76
N SER A 135 -14.67 16.04 -5.65
CA SER A 135 -15.29 16.19 -4.33
C SER A 135 -14.79 17.38 -3.53
N GLU A 136 -13.55 17.82 -3.74
CA GLU A 136 -12.91 18.89 -2.97
C GLU A 136 -13.50 20.28 -3.27
N CYS A 137 -13.24 21.23 -2.36
CA CYS A 137 -13.50 22.64 -2.63
C CYS A 137 -12.57 23.15 -3.73
N LEU A 138 -13.02 24.08 -4.58
CA LEU A 138 -12.20 24.70 -5.65
C LEU A 138 -10.85 25.24 -5.18
N ARG A 139 -10.76 25.69 -3.92
CA ARG A 139 -9.55 26.24 -3.33
C ARG A 139 -8.69 25.18 -2.64
N SER A 140 -9.24 24.02 -2.30
CA SER A 140 -8.47 22.96 -1.66
C SER A 140 -7.67 22.20 -2.73
N ASP A 141 -6.54 21.62 -2.32
CA ASP A 141 -5.65 20.94 -3.26
C ASP A 141 -5.20 19.59 -2.69
N PHE A 142 -5.69 18.50 -3.30
CA PHE A 142 -5.27 17.16 -2.97
C PHE A 142 -3.90 16.84 -3.57
N TRP A 143 -2.89 16.83 -2.71
CA TRP A 143 -1.51 16.71 -3.18
C TRP A 143 -0.83 15.39 -2.81
N ARG A 144 -1.28 14.68 -1.76
CA ARG A 144 -0.63 13.42 -1.36
C ARG A 144 -1.54 12.39 -0.70
N GLY A 145 -1.41 11.14 -1.14
CA GLY A 145 -2.01 9.95 -0.55
C GLY A 145 -0.98 9.10 0.18
N ILE A 146 -1.31 8.62 1.39
CA ILE A 146 -0.36 7.96 2.29
C ILE A 146 -0.95 6.64 2.80
N HIS A 147 -0.12 5.60 2.87
CA HIS A 147 -0.45 4.37 3.56
C HIS A 147 0.83 3.72 4.08
N GLY A 148 0.92 3.40 5.37
CA GLY A 148 2.02 2.61 5.97
C GLY A 148 3.42 3.27 6.01
N TYR A 149 3.76 4.19 5.10
CA TYR A 149 5.02 4.92 5.11
C TYR A 149 4.83 6.41 4.87
N ASP A 150 5.15 7.19 5.90
CA ASP A 150 5.10 8.64 5.88
C ASP A 150 6.43 9.24 6.35
N ALA A 151 7.13 9.90 5.42
CA ALA A 151 8.16 10.87 5.75
C ALA A 151 7.68 12.25 5.26
N PRO A 152 7.04 13.04 6.14
CA PRO A 152 6.54 14.36 5.78
C PRO A 152 7.71 15.33 5.58
N ILE A 153 7.41 16.44 4.91
CA ILE A 153 8.34 17.57 4.80
C ILE A 153 8.65 18.11 6.20
N VAL A 154 9.93 18.40 6.46
CA VAL A 154 10.30 19.15 7.67
C VAL A 154 9.85 20.59 7.48
N GLU A 155 9.01 21.09 8.39
CA GLU A 155 8.49 22.46 8.35
C GLU A 155 9.59 23.44 8.76
N GLY A 156 10.44 23.82 7.79
CA GLY A 156 11.53 24.78 7.97
C GLY A 156 11.14 26.23 7.76
N ASN A 157 9.95 26.49 7.18
CA ASN A 157 9.39 27.82 6.98
C ASN A 157 9.53 28.64 8.26
N ILE A 158 9.87 29.93 8.13
CA ILE A 158 10.13 30.88 9.24
C ILE A 158 11.33 30.55 10.15
N SER A 159 12.16 29.55 9.82
CA SER A 159 13.39 29.22 10.53
C SER A 159 14.62 29.31 9.63
N ARG A 160 15.82 29.10 10.19
CA ARG A 160 17.07 28.99 9.39
C ARG A 160 17.10 27.75 8.47
N LEU A 161 16.13 26.85 8.60
CA LEU A 161 16.01 25.64 7.79
C LEU A 161 15.15 25.85 6.53
N ASP A 162 14.56 27.03 6.32
CA ASP A 162 13.70 27.32 5.16
C ASP A 162 14.43 27.13 3.81
N ASP A 163 15.73 27.41 3.76
CA ASP A 163 16.58 27.19 2.58
C ASP A 163 17.33 25.85 2.59
N SER A 164 16.93 24.90 3.45
CA SER A 164 17.62 23.62 3.58
C SER A 164 17.05 22.54 2.65
N MET A 165 17.85 21.50 2.36
CA MET A 165 17.40 20.36 1.54
C MET A 165 16.36 19.45 2.24
N PHE A 166 15.85 19.82 3.42
CA PHE A 166 14.91 19.02 4.19
C PHE A 166 13.44 19.15 3.73
N ASP A 167 13.21 19.89 2.64
CA ASP A 167 11.92 20.06 1.99
C ASP A 167 11.45 18.83 1.17
N SER A 168 12.26 17.77 1.12
CA SER A 168 11.89 16.53 0.43
C SER A 168 10.91 15.69 1.26
N GLN A 169 9.97 15.05 0.57
CA GLN A 169 8.96 14.16 1.16
C GLN A 169 9.03 12.76 0.57
N SER A 170 8.45 11.79 1.26
CA SER A 170 8.25 10.47 0.67
C SER A 170 7.07 10.44 -0.30
N GLY A 171 7.24 9.62 -1.33
CA GLY A 171 6.21 9.26 -2.29
C GLY A 171 6.68 9.52 -3.72
N VAL A 172 5.83 9.18 -4.66
CA VAL A 172 6.09 9.42 -6.08
C VAL A 172 4.81 9.72 -6.85
N CYS A 173 4.94 10.51 -7.90
CA CYS A 173 3.86 10.81 -8.84
C CYS A 173 3.78 9.67 -9.86
N VAL A 174 2.78 8.81 -9.72
CA VAL A 174 2.52 7.70 -10.66
C VAL A 174 1.62 8.12 -11.82
N THR A 175 0.75 9.07 -11.56
CA THR A 175 -0.32 9.53 -12.43
C THR A 175 0.04 10.88 -13.07
N GLU A 176 -0.58 11.18 -14.20
CA GLU A 176 -0.37 12.45 -14.93
C GLU A 176 -0.89 13.67 -14.15
N SER A 177 -1.81 13.45 -13.21
CA SER A 177 -2.42 14.49 -12.37
C SER A 177 -1.44 15.08 -11.34
N GLY A 178 -0.32 14.39 -11.08
CA GLY A 178 0.77 14.91 -10.25
C GLY A 178 0.59 14.74 -8.74
N THR A 179 -0.44 14.01 -8.28
CA THR A 179 -0.58 13.66 -6.86
C THR A 179 0.54 12.70 -6.46
N VAL A 180 1.13 12.94 -5.28
CA VAL A 180 2.20 12.12 -4.73
C VAL A 180 1.60 10.96 -3.93
N PHE A 181 1.90 9.73 -4.29
CA PHE A 181 1.52 8.55 -3.51
C PHE A 181 2.70 8.02 -2.71
N SER A 182 2.55 7.92 -1.40
CA SER A 182 3.56 7.41 -0.46
C SER A 182 3.02 6.19 0.24
N PHE A 183 3.18 5.04 -0.40
CA PHE A 183 2.76 3.78 0.20
C PHE A 183 3.95 3.00 0.75
N GLY A 184 3.69 2.25 1.82
CA GLY A 184 4.63 1.32 2.41
C GLY A 184 3.92 0.10 2.96
N ARG A 185 4.57 -1.04 2.80
CA ARG A 185 4.12 -2.32 3.33
C ARG A 185 5.29 -3.01 4.01
N SER A 186 5.02 -3.73 5.09
CA SER A 186 6.03 -4.48 5.85
C SER A 186 5.74 -5.96 5.73
N THR A 187 6.75 -6.73 5.34
CA THR A 187 6.74 -8.20 5.34
C THR A 187 7.69 -8.69 6.40
N GLU A 188 7.19 -9.48 7.34
CA GLU A 188 7.95 -9.96 8.48
C GLU A 188 8.11 -11.47 8.40
N ILE A 189 9.35 -11.94 8.52
CA ILE A 189 9.75 -13.32 8.29
C ILE A 189 10.58 -13.79 9.49
N SER A 190 10.15 -14.86 10.15
CA SER A 190 10.89 -15.45 11.27
C SER A 190 11.52 -16.76 10.81
N LEU A 191 12.84 -16.88 10.96
CA LEU A 191 13.59 -18.07 10.55
C LEU A 191 14.53 -18.53 11.66
N THR A 192 14.87 -19.81 11.61
CA THR A 192 15.96 -20.38 12.40
C THR A 192 17.09 -20.73 11.45
N LEU A 193 18.32 -20.37 11.80
CA LEU A 193 19.49 -20.69 10.98
C LEU A 193 19.68 -22.21 10.93
N THR A 194 19.77 -22.76 9.72
CA THR A 194 20.05 -24.18 9.52
C THR A 194 21.55 -24.44 9.65
N GLU A 195 21.91 -25.67 10.02
CA GLU A 195 23.32 -26.10 10.08
C GLU A 195 24.03 -25.93 8.73
N GLU A 196 23.34 -26.26 7.63
CA GLU A 196 23.85 -26.13 6.28
C GLU A 196 24.18 -24.66 5.96
N ASP A 197 23.23 -23.75 6.18
CA ASP A 197 23.42 -22.32 5.97
C ASP A 197 24.51 -21.75 6.87
N GLY A 198 24.55 -22.14 8.14
CA GLY A 198 25.55 -21.71 9.11
C GLY A 198 26.96 -22.13 8.73
N LYS A 199 27.14 -23.38 8.29
CA LYS A 199 28.44 -23.89 7.82
C LYS A 199 28.88 -23.20 6.52
N LEU A 200 27.93 -22.92 5.61
CA LEU A 200 28.22 -22.23 4.35
C LEU A 200 28.77 -20.81 4.57
N ILE A 201 28.26 -20.07 5.57
CA ILE A 201 28.73 -18.72 5.88
C ILE A 201 29.92 -18.69 6.83
N GLY A 202 30.26 -19.83 7.46
CA GLY A 202 31.29 -19.93 8.51
C GLY A 202 30.83 -19.36 9.86
N ASN A 203 29.54 -19.45 10.17
CA ASN A 203 28.92 -18.99 11.42
C ASN A 203 28.07 -20.11 12.04
N TRP A 204 28.63 -21.32 12.14
CA TRP A 204 27.99 -22.44 12.82
C TRP A 204 28.82 -22.89 14.01
N ILE A 205 28.16 -22.96 15.15
CA ILE A 205 28.69 -23.54 16.39
C ILE A 205 27.81 -24.74 16.69
N ASP A 206 28.43 -25.90 16.94
CA ASP A 206 27.69 -27.13 17.25
C ASP A 206 26.94 -26.98 18.58
N ASP A 207 25.72 -27.53 18.65
CA ASP A 207 24.90 -27.55 19.87
C ASP A 207 25.46 -28.63 20.82
N GLN A 208 26.42 -28.26 21.65
CA GLN A 208 27.05 -29.09 22.69
C GLN A 208 26.75 -28.54 24.08
N GLU A 209 26.78 -29.39 25.12
CA GLU A 209 26.52 -28.99 26.52
C GLU A 209 27.55 -27.99 27.06
N GLU A 210 28.78 -28.02 26.53
CA GLU A 210 29.83 -27.05 26.81
C GLU A 210 30.42 -26.53 25.50
N LEU A 211 30.59 -25.21 25.41
CA LEU A 211 31.16 -24.56 24.24
C LEU A 211 32.68 -24.78 24.22
N VAL A 212 33.16 -25.52 23.21
CA VAL A 212 34.60 -25.76 23.01
C VAL A 212 35.20 -24.55 22.32
N TRP A 213 36.09 -23.85 23.04
CA TRP A 213 36.72 -22.61 22.55
C TRP A 213 37.85 -22.84 21.53
N GLU A 214 38.39 -24.06 21.45
CA GLU A 214 39.41 -24.42 20.46
C GLU A 214 38.82 -24.39 19.04
N GLY A 215 39.33 -23.51 18.19
CA GLY A 215 38.98 -23.42 16.76
C GLY A 215 37.92 -22.37 16.40
N LEU A 216 37.44 -21.58 17.37
CA LEU A 216 36.52 -20.47 17.11
C LEU A 216 37.26 -19.26 16.50
N ASP A 217 36.90 -18.90 15.26
CA ASP A 217 37.42 -17.72 14.56
C ASP A 217 36.56 -16.47 14.88
N TYR A 218 36.50 -16.12 16.16
CA TYR A 218 35.81 -14.92 16.65
C TYR A 218 36.81 -13.93 17.24
N PRO A 219 36.60 -12.61 17.04
CA PRO A 219 37.47 -11.60 17.65
C PRO A 219 37.35 -11.65 19.18
N TRP A 220 38.46 -11.95 19.86
CA TRP A 220 38.51 -12.08 21.33
C TRP A 220 38.21 -10.76 22.09
N ASP A 221 38.29 -9.62 21.41
CA ASP A 221 38.11 -8.27 21.96
C ASP A 221 36.65 -7.86 22.21
N VAL A 222 35.69 -8.64 21.70
CA VAL A 222 34.24 -8.45 21.93
C VAL A 222 33.65 -9.46 22.92
N MET A 223 34.46 -10.35 23.49
CA MET A 223 34.04 -11.46 24.35
C MET A 223 34.05 -11.04 25.84
N ASP A 224 33.01 -10.36 26.31
CA ASP A 224 32.80 -10.04 27.73
C ASP A 224 31.80 -11.04 28.36
N PHE A 225 32.19 -12.31 28.40
CA PHE A 225 31.40 -13.39 28.99
C PHE A 225 32.00 -13.83 30.33
N PRO A 226 31.20 -14.01 31.39
CA PRO A 226 31.66 -14.65 32.60
C PRO A 226 32.16 -16.07 32.28
N TRP A 227 33.36 -16.42 32.76
CA TRP A 227 33.98 -17.74 32.59
C TRP A 227 33.26 -18.87 33.37
N VAL A 228 31.97 -19.08 33.13
CA VAL A 228 31.17 -20.13 33.77
C VAL A 228 30.51 -20.95 32.67
N SER A 229 30.49 -22.27 32.83
CA SER A 229 29.90 -23.29 31.94
C SER A 229 28.90 -22.73 30.92
N VAL A 230 29.41 -22.60 29.70
CA VAL A 230 28.89 -21.81 28.58
C VAL A 230 27.78 -22.61 27.90
N GLY A 231 26.52 -22.25 28.17
CA GLY A 231 25.36 -22.96 27.63
C GLY A 231 24.90 -22.46 26.26
N LYS A 232 23.77 -23.00 25.78
CA LYS A 232 23.06 -22.63 24.54
C LYS A 232 22.86 -21.12 24.33
N ASN A 233 22.68 -20.37 25.43
CA ASN A 233 22.45 -18.93 25.37
C ASN A 233 23.67 -18.14 24.86
N GLU A 234 24.88 -18.56 25.23
CA GLU A 234 26.12 -17.89 24.79
C GLU A 234 26.45 -18.23 23.34
N ARG A 235 26.20 -19.48 22.91
CA ARG A 235 26.23 -19.89 21.50
C ARG A 235 25.40 -18.95 20.62
N ASP A 236 24.14 -18.74 21.00
CA ASP A 236 23.22 -17.91 20.22
C ASP A 236 23.66 -16.44 20.20
N ILE A 237 24.25 -15.93 21.28
CA ILE A 237 24.83 -14.58 21.35
C ILE A 237 26.02 -14.45 20.40
N LEU A 238 26.93 -15.44 20.35
CA LEU A 238 28.08 -15.44 19.45
C LEU A 238 27.64 -15.47 17.98
N MET A 239 26.72 -16.37 17.65
CA MET A 239 26.20 -16.51 16.29
C MET A 239 25.42 -15.26 15.83
N ALA A 240 24.69 -14.61 16.74
CA ALA A 240 24.03 -13.34 16.46
C ALA A 240 25.03 -12.18 16.30
N GLY A 241 26.07 -12.15 17.15
CA GLY A 241 27.13 -11.14 17.15
C GLY A 241 27.99 -11.16 15.88
N TRP A 242 28.13 -12.33 15.23
CA TRP A 242 28.89 -12.50 13.99
C TRP A 242 28.49 -11.55 12.85
N PHE A 243 27.20 -11.20 12.77
CA PHE A 243 26.66 -10.32 11.74
C PHE A 243 27.00 -8.84 11.97
N LYS A 244 27.47 -8.47 13.16
CA LYS A 244 27.75 -7.07 13.51
C LYS A 244 28.84 -6.49 12.61
N GLY A 245 28.56 -5.33 12.02
CA GLY A 245 29.50 -4.62 11.13
C GLY A 245 29.63 -5.22 9.72
N ARG A 246 28.96 -6.34 9.43
CA ARG A 246 28.92 -6.93 8.09
C ARG A 246 27.85 -6.26 7.24
N THR A 247 28.11 -6.16 5.93
CA THR A 247 27.09 -5.69 4.99
C THR A 247 26.34 -6.89 4.43
N LEU A 248 25.02 -6.86 4.57
CA LEU A 248 24.10 -7.87 4.05
C LEU A 248 23.26 -7.29 2.93
N TYR A 249 22.87 -8.14 1.98
CA TYR A 249 21.96 -7.80 0.91
C TYR A 249 20.77 -8.76 0.92
N LEU A 250 19.58 -8.24 0.66
CA LEU A 250 18.40 -9.03 0.38
C LEU A 250 18.32 -9.27 -1.13
N ALA A 251 18.29 -10.52 -1.56
CA ALA A 251 18.06 -10.90 -2.94
C ALA A 251 16.57 -11.17 -3.15
N LEU A 252 15.99 -10.57 -4.20
CA LEU A 252 14.59 -10.76 -4.57
C LEU A 252 14.53 -11.53 -5.88
N ARG A 253 13.74 -12.62 -5.93
CA ARG A 253 13.61 -13.49 -7.11
C ARG A 253 12.15 -13.64 -7.52
N ASP A 254 11.93 -13.79 -8.83
CA ASP A 254 10.62 -14.04 -9.42
C ASP A 254 10.23 -15.53 -9.38
N ASP A 255 9.07 -15.85 -9.96
CA ASP A 255 8.51 -17.21 -10.01
C ASP A 255 9.38 -18.21 -10.78
N ASP A 256 10.20 -17.73 -11.72
CA ASP A 256 11.15 -18.54 -12.51
C ASP A 256 12.52 -18.67 -11.82
N ASP A 257 12.60 -18.29 -10.53
CA ASP A 257 13.83 -18.22 -9.73
C ASP A 257 14.87 -17.24 -10.29
N LYS A 258 14.47 -16.32 -11.18
CA LYS A 258 15.36 -15.32 -11.76
C LYS A 258 15.48 -14.13 -10.82
N LEU A 259 16.71 -13.66 -10.67
CA LEU A 259 17.02 -12.54 -9.80
C LEU A 259 16.45 -11.23 -10.36
N ILE A 260 15.64 -10.56 -9.56
CA ILE A 260 15.09 -9.23 -9.84
C ILE A 260 16.13 -8.17 -9.50
N GLY A 261 16.79 -8.30 -8.37
CA GLY A 261 17.86 -7.42 -7.91
C GLY A 261 18.18 -7.62 -6.43
N TYR A 262 19.17 -6.87 -5.96
CA TYR A 262 19.63 -6.87 -4.58
C TYR A 262 19.34 -5.55 -3.89
N ARG A 263 18.86 -5.63 -2.64
CA ARG A 263 18.67 -4.48 -1.78
C ARG A 263 19.59 -4.56 -0.57
N ARG A 264 20.41 -3.54 -0.33
CA ARG A 264 21.24 -3.48 0.88
C ARG A 264 20.36 -3.43 2.14
N CYS A 265 20.68 -4.26 3.13
CA CYS A 265 20.01 -4.23 4.42
C CYS A 265 20.37 -2.94 5.16
N ASN A 266 19.36 -2.19 5.59
CA ASN A 266 19.51 -0.96 6.37
C ASN A 266 19.54 -1.21 7.88
N ILE A 267 19.10 -2.40 8.33
CA ILE A 267 19.23 -2.86 9.71
C ILE A 267 19.99 -4.20 9.70
N VAL A 268 21.03 -4.28 10.51
CA VAL A 268 21.85 -5.47 10.77
C VAL A 268 22.24 -5.38 12.24
N GLN A 269 21.40 -5.92 13.12
CA GLN A 269 21.56 -5.75 14.57
C GLN A 269 21.29 -7.05 15.32
N GLN A 270 22.12 -7.29 16.33
CA GLN A 270 21.86 -8.27 17.38
C GLN A 270 20.85 -7.68 18.36
N VAL A 271 19.80 -8.44 18.68
CA VAL A 271 18.64 -7.95 19.42
C VAL A 271 18.18 -8.90 20.52
N LYS A 272 17.52 -8.34 21.53
CA LYS A 272 16.77 -9.05 22.56
C LYS A 272 15.34 -8.54 22.63
N SER A 273 14.42 -9.34 23.14
CA SER A 273 13.05 -8.89 23.42
C SER A 273 13.03 -7.90 24.59
N ASP A 274 12.38 -6.76 24.39
CA ASP A 274 12.21 -5.72 25.42
C ASP A 274 10.90 -4.98 25.15
N LEU A 275 10.08 -4.74 26.17
CA LEU A 275 8.80 -4.02 26.04
C LEU A 275 8.97 -2.60 25.47
N ASN A 276 10.10 -1.95 25.73
CA ASN A 276 10.41 -0.60 25.27
C ASN A 276 11.41 -0.58 24.10
N GLY A 277 11.61 -1.73 23.44
CA GLY A 277 12.58 -1.86 22.36
C GLY A 277 12.31 -0.93 21.17
N VAL A 278 13.39 -0.42 20.57
CA VAL A 278 13.33 0.52 19.44
C VAL A 278 12.71 -0.10 18.19
N TYR A 279 12.96 -1.39 17.93
CA TYR A 279 12.44 -2.07 16.74
C TYR A 279 11.09 -2.73 17.03
N SER A 280 10.13 -2.57 16.12
CA SER A 280 8.91 -3.37 16.09
C SER A 280 9.09 -4.58 15.18
N TYR A 281 8.67 -5.73 15.66
CA TYR A 281 8.56 -6.96 14.89
C TYR A 281 7.30 -7.69 15.36
N SER A 282 6.31 -7.77 14.47
CA SER A 282 4.96 -8.24 14.74
C SER A 282 4.39 -7.50 15.95
N ASP A 283 3.87 -8.21 16.95
CA ASP A 283 3.36 -7.60 18.19
C ASP A 283 4.45 -7.39 19.26
N SER A 284 5.72 -7.73 18.95
CA SER A 284 6.84 -7.66 19.88
C SER A 284 7.74 -6.45 19.62
N ARG A 285 8.45 -6.04 20.67
CA ARG A 285 9.45 -4.99 20.64
C ARG A 285 10.84 -5.58 20.91
N LEU A 286 11.82 -5.14 20.13
CA LEU A 286 13.18 -5.66 20.12
C LEU A 286 14.17 -4.50 20.34
N GLU A 287 15.14 -4.72 21.22
CA GLU A 287 16.17 -3.74 21.56
C GLU A 287 17.55 -4.23 21.11
N PRO A 288 18.38 -3.38 20.46
CA PRO A 288 19.76 -3.72 20.17
C PRO A 288 20.54 -4.06 21.44
N SER A 289 21.19 -5.22 21.47
CA SER A 289 21.99 -5.62 22.62
C SER A 289 23.12 -6.56 22.20
N THR A 290 24.31 -6.35 22.75
CA THR A 290 25.45 -7.26 22.58
C THR A 290 25.26 -8.62 23.25
N GLN A 291 24.26 -8.74 24.11
CA GLN A 291 23.86 -9.98 24.80
C GLN A 291 22.55 -10.53 24.21
N GLY A 292 22.17 -10.07 23.00
CA GLY A 292 20.97 -10.54 22.32
C GLY A 292 21.16 -11.91 21.69
N THR A 293 20.20 -12.81 21.84
CA THR A 293 20.23 -14.16 21.27
C THR A 293 19.60 -14.24 19.87
N GLN A 294 19.10 -13.11 19.36
CA GLN A 294 18.43 -13.03 18.08
C GLN A 294 19.12 -12.02 17.18
N PHE A 295 18.97 -12.20 15.88
CA PHE A 295 19.50 -11.29 14.89
C PHE A 295 18.36 -10.73 14.04
N LEU A 296 18.25 -9.40 13.98
CA LEU A 296 17.28 -8.71 13.14
C LEU A 296 18.00 -8.08 11.96
N THR A 297 17.59 -8.47 10.76
CA THR A 297 17.94 -7.74 9.55
C THR A 297 16.69 -7.18 8.87
N ALA A 298 16.84 -5.99 8.28
CA ALA A 298 15.79 -5.43 7.45
C ALA A 298 16.37 -4.78 6.22
N ALA A 299 15.63 -4.88 5.12
CA ALA A 299 15.89 -4.16 3.89
C ALA A 299 14.60 -3.48 3.44
N ARG A 300 14.70 -2.22 3.00
CA ARG A 300 13.56 -1.46 2.50
C ARG A 300 13.82 -0.97 1.09
N THR A 301 12.98 -1.35 0.13
CA THR A 301 13.04 -0.85 -1.26
C THR A 301 12.74 0.65 -1.29
N GLN A 302 13.18 1.34 -2.34
CA GLN A 302 12.77 2.71 -2.67
C GLN A 302 11.66 2.68 -3.73
N PHE A 303 10.96 3.80 -3.86
CA PHE A 303 10.07 4.03 -4.99
C PHE A 303 10.88 3.91 -6.29
N HIS A 304 10.31 3.27 -7.32
CA HIS A 304 10.98 2.97 -8.59
C HIS A 304 12.20 2.05 -8.55
N ASP A 305 12.50 1.36 -7.43
CA ASP A 305 13.53 0.30 -7.45
C ASP A 305 13.09 -0.85 -8.37
N VAL A 306 11.79 -1.18 -8.37
CA VAL A 306 11.19 -2.23 -9.22
C VAL A 306 9.81 -1.79 -9.68
N ASP A 307 9.54 -1.96 -10.97
CA ASP A 307 8.26 -1.65 -11.60
C ASP A 307 7.48 -2.94 -11.90
N ASP A 308 6.39 -3.16 -11.16
CA ASP A 308 5.35 -4.16 -11.40
C ASP A 308 5.85 -5.59 -11.64
N LYS A 309 6.71 -6.10 -10.72
CA LYS A 309 7.20 -7.49 -10.74
C LYS A 309 6.67 -8.30 -9.57
N GLN A 310 6.35 -9.57 -9.82
CA GLN A 310 6.05 -10.52 -8.75
C GLN A 310 7.34 -11.07 -8.15
N VAL A 311 7.42 -11.05 -6.83
CA VAL A 311 8.45 -11.72 -6.04
C VAL A 311 7.87 -13.00 -5.50
N ALA A 312 8.57 -14.10 -5.77
CA ALA A 312 8.23 -15.45 -5.33
C ALA A 312 9.10 -15.93 -4.16
N SER A 313 10.32 -15.38 -4.04
CA SER A 313 11.21 -15.72 -2.94
C SER A 313 12.18 -14.59 -2.59
N THR A 314 12.62 -14.61 -1.34
CA THR A 314 13.64 -13.71 -0.83
C THR A 314 14.73 -14.52 -0.12
N SER A 315 15.99 -14.12 -0.27
CA SER A 315 17.14 -14.72 0.40
C SER A 315 18.09 -13.65 0.92
N VAL A 316 18.92 -13.99 1.91
CA VAL A 316 19.94 -13.07 2.44
C VAL A 316 21.28 -13.46 1.84
N LEU A 317 21.96 -12.51 1.21
CA LEU A 317 23.28 -12.67 0.63
C LEU A 317 24.33 -12.09 1.58
N VAL A 318 25.31 -12.94 1.93
CA VAL A 318 26.43 -12.62 2.83
C VAL A 318 27.75 -12.68 2.05
N HIS A 319 28.78 -11.95 2.50
CA HIS A 319 30.13 -11.91 1.90
C HIS A 319 30.21 -11.34 0.47
N ALA A 320 29.12 -10.80 -0.05
CA ALA A 320 29.10 -10.18 -1.37
C ALA A 320 29.83 -8.83 -1.40
N THR A 321 30.51 -8.57 -2.50
CA THR A 321 31.23 -7.31 -2.74
C THR A 321 30.63 -6.55 -3.91
N PRO A 322 30.41 -5.23 -3.81
CA PRO A 322 29.95 -4.43 -4.95
C PRO A 322 30.93 -4.47 -6.12
N ALA A 323 30.41 -4.59 -7.34
CA ALA A 323 31.23 -4.49 -8.54
C ALA A 323 31.91 -3.11 -8.65
N LYS A 324 33.11 -3.06 -9.26
CA LYS A 324 34.00 -1.88 -9.28
C LYS A 324 33.38 -0.57 -9.81
N LEU A 325 32.29 -0.63 -10.57
CA LEU A 325 31.67 0.52 -11.23
C LEU A 325 30.40 1.04 -10.54
N ILE A 326 30.09 0.56 -9.34
CA ILE A 326 28.86 0.96 -8.63
C ILE A 326 29.12 2.19 -7.77
N PRO A 327 28.32 3.26 -7.92
CA PRO A 327 28.42 4.44 -7.07
C PRO A 327 28.28 4.08 -5.58
N PHE A 328 29.15 4.66 -4.76
CA PHE A 328 29.06 4.54 -3.31
C PHE A 328 27.68 5.03 -2.83
N GLY A 329 27.05 4.24 -1.95
CA GLY A 329 25.74 4.58 -1.39
C GLY A 329 24.54 4.16 -2.25
N ARG A 330 24.74 3.56 -3.43
CA ARG A 330 23.64 2.94 -4.18
C ARG A 330 23.06 1.78 -3.36
N LEU A 331 21.77 1.85 -3.07
CA LEU A 331 21.10 0.91 -2.16
C LEU A 331 20.45 -0.27 -2.91
N TRP A 332 19.96 -0.02 -4.14
CA TRP A 332 19.44 -1.04 -5.04
C TRP A 332 20.45 -1.37 -6.13
N LEU A 333 20.76 -2.66 -6.28
CA LEU A 333 21.73 -3.17 -7.23
C LEU A 333 21.05 -4.13 -8.18
N GLU A 334 21.35 -3.99 -9.46
CA GLU A 334 20.94 -4.93 -10.51
C GLU A 334 21.63 -6.30 -10.30
N PRO A 335 21.17 -7.38 -10.97
CA PRO A 335 21.76 -8.71 -10.87
C PRO A 335 23.29 -8.78 -11.01
N ASP A 336 23.87 -7.97 -11.90
CA ASP A 336 25.32 -7.92 -12.13
C ASP A 336 26.07 -6.99 -11.16
N GLY A 337 25.36 -6.46 -10.15
CA GLY A 337 25.88 -5.45 -9.24
C GLY A 337 26.72 -6.01 -8.08
N LEU A 338 26.61 -7.30 -7.79
CA LEU A 338 27.38 -7.95 -6.74
C LEU A 338 28.27 -9.03 -7.32
N ILE A 339 29.49 -9.11 -6.79
CA ILE A 339 30.47 -10.14 -7.11
C ILE A 339 30.69 -10.96 -5.85
N ASP A 340 30.70 -12.27 -6.03
CA ASP A 340 30.77 -13.26 -4.97
C ASP A 340 29.60 -13.15 -3.98
N GLY A 341 29.58 -14.07 -3.01
CA GLY A 341 28.60 -14.10 -1.94
C GLY A 341 27.92 -15.45 -1.80
N VAL A 342 27.37 -15.66 -0.61
CA VAL A 342 26.68 -16.88 -0.22
C VAL A 342 25.24 -16.51 0.11
N GLU A 343 24.29 -17.06 -0.66
CA GLU A 343 22.87 -16.92 -0.37
C GLU A 343 22.47 -17.92 0.72
N ILE A 344 21.77 -17.43 1.73
CA ILE A 344 21.19 -18.23 2.82
C ILE A 344 19.71 -17.90 2.99
N LEU A 345 18.98 -18.75 3.71
CA LEU A 345 17.64 -18.44 4.21
C LEU A 345 16.62 -18.12 3.11
N LYS A 346 16.65 -18.88 2.02
CA LYS A 346 15.69 -18.72 0.92
C LYS A 346 14.27 -19.01 1.41
N THR A 347 13.42 -18.00 1.40
CA THR A 347 12.06 -18.04 1.94
C THR A 347 11.06 -17.70 0.83
N PRO A 348 10.01 -18.52 0.63
CA PRO A 348 8.96 -18.20 -0.32
C PRO A 348 8.14 -17.01 0.18
N VAL A 349 7.84 -16.09 -0.72
CA VAL A 349 7.07 -14.88 -0.47
C VAL A 349 6.20 -14.65 -1.70
N SER A 350 4.96 -14.18 -1.54
CA SER A 350 4.05 -13.90 -2.67
C SER A 350 3.64 -12.45 -2.64
N LEU A 351 4.40 -11.57 -3.30
CA LEU A 351 4.18 -10.13 -3.28
C LEU A 351 4.43 -9.50 -4.65
N SER A 352 3.51 -8.61 -5.07
CA SER A 352 3.75 -7.71 -6.20
C SER A 352 4.54 -6.48 -5.72
N LEU A 353 5.72 -6.25 -6.29
CA LEU A 353 6.50 -5.04 -6.12
C LEU A 353 5.96 -3.96 -7.06
N ARG A 354 5.54 -2.85 -6.48
CA ARG A 354 4.99 -1.70 -7.21
C ARG A 354 5.91 -0.50 -7.10
N LYS A 355 5.87 0.35 -8.12
CA LYS A 355 6.67 1.59 -8.17
C LYS A 355 6.33 2.63 -7.09
N ASP A 356 5.08 2.63 -6.62
CA ASP A 356 4.56 3.55 -5.60
C ASP A 356 4.56 2.99 -4.18
N VAL A 357 5.03 1.76 -3.99
CA VAL A 357 5.07 1.09 -2.69
C VAL A 357 6.51 0.82 -2.29
N ARG A 358 6.87 1.23 -1.06
CA ARG A 358 8.10 0.78 -0.43
C ARG A 358 7.85 -0.48 0.37
N GLU A 359 8.46 -1.56 -0.03
CA GLU A 359 8.44 -2.81 0.70
C GLU A 359 9.55 -2.81 1.74
N GLN A 360 9.18 -3.08 2.99
CA GLN A 360 10.11 -3.33 4.07
C GLN A 360 10.07 -4.82 4.43
N PHE A 361 11.16 -5.53 4.14
CA PHE A 361 11.36 -6.88 4.60
C PHE A 361 12.08 -6.83 5.94
N LYS A 362 11.52 -7.46 6.97
CA LYS A 362 12.18 -7.68 8.27
C LYS A 362 12.34 -9.18 8.48
N ILE A 363 13.56 -9.64 8.63
CA ILE A 363 13.88 -11.03 8.89
C ILE A 363 14.43 -11.12 10.31
N LEU A 364 13.73 -11.84 11.17
CA LEU A 364 14.19 -12.19 12.51
C LEU A 364 14.79 -13.60 12.47
N LEU A 365 16.09 -13.69 12.68
CA LEU A 365 16.85 -14.93 12.71
C LEU A 365 17.07 -15.39 14.15
N ARG A 366 16.82 -16.68 14.36
CA ARG A 366 17.10 -17.43 15.60
C ARG A 366 18.17 -18.49 15.32
N PHE A 367 18.86 -18.96 16.35
CA PHE A 367 20.01 -19.86 16.22
C PHE A 367 19.80 -21.22 16.88
#